data_AF-A0A3J0N3Z1-F1
#
_entry.id   AF-A0A3J0N3Z1-F1
#
_cell.length_a   1.000
_cell.length_b   1.000
_cell.length_c   1.000
_cell.angle_alpha   90.00
_cell.angle_beta   90.00
_cell.angle_gamma   90.00
#
_symmetry.space_group_name_H-M   'P 1'
#
loop_
_entity.id
_entity.type
_entity.pdbx_description
1 polymer ?
#
loop_
_entity_poly.entity_id
_entity_poly.type
_entity_poly.pdbx_seq_one_letter_code
_entity_poly.pdbx_strand_id
1 'polypeptide(L)' 'MNLYKTLLAVYGSNAAIGRRFPRRGKPRSGQAVGKWQKRGVPEDVAILSHLDPSIPYEHPALLERMHHDTSTEV' A
#
# COMPACT_ATOMS: atom_id res chain seq x y z
N MET A 1 -1.05 -12.28 0.35
CA MET A 1 0.30 -11.71 0.62
C MET A 1 0.14 -10.51 1.55
N ASN A 2 0.98 -10.32 2.57
CA ASN A 2 0.87 -9.13 3.46
C ASN A 2 1.52 -7.92 2.76
N LEU A 3 0.77 -6.83 2.54
CA LEU A 3 1.25 -5.61 1.90
C LEU A 3 2.57 -5.10 2.51
N TYR A 4 2.75 -5.18 3.83
CA TYR A 4 4.02 -4.79 4.46
C TYR A 4 5.21 -5.58 3.90
N LYS A 5 5.06 -6.89 3.68
CA LYS A 5 6.15 -7.73 3.12
C LYS A 5 6.42 -7.36 1.66
N THR A 6 5.39 -7.06 0.88
CA THR A 6 5.55 -6.58 -0.49
C THR A 6 6.34 -5.27 -0.53
N LEU A 7 5.95 -4.29 0.30
CA LEU A 7 6.64 -3.02 0.39
C LEU A 7 8.10 -3.19 0.86
N LEU A 8 8.36 -4.11 1.79
CA LEU A 8 9.71 -4.39 2.25
C LEU A 8 10.57 -5.04 1.17
N ALA A 9 10.00 -5.92 0.33
CA ALA A 9 10.70 -6.50 -0.81
C ALA A 9 11.02 -5.44 -1.89
N VAL A 10 10.07 -4.53 -2.17
CA VAL A 10 10.24 -3.48 -3.19
C VAL A 10 11.24 -2.40 -2.76
N TYR A 11 11.14 -1.91 -1.52
CA TYR A 11 11.92 -0.76 -1.05
C TYR A 11 13.14 -1.13 -0.19
N GLY A 12 13.28 -2.40 0.19
CA GLY A 12 14.42 -2.96 0.92
C GLY A 12 14.50 -2.62 2.42
N SER A 13 13.90 -1.52 2.88
CA SER A 13 13.93 -1.13 4.30
C SER A 13 12.73 -0.33 4.78
N ASN A 14 12.44 -0.43 6.08
CA ASN A 14 11.38 0.36 6.72
C ASN A 14 11.59 1.88 6.59
N ALA A 15 12.84 2.35 6.58
CA ALA A 15 13.14 3.76 6.38
C ALA A 15 12.84 4.21 4.94
N ALA A 16 13.15 3.39 3.94
CA ALA A 16 12.84 3.68 2.54
C ALA A 16 11.32 3.73 2.30
N ILE A 17 10.58 2.75 2.84
CA ILE A 17 9.11 2.76 2.81
C ILE A 17 8.57 4.05 3.43
N GLY A 18 9.10 4.44 4.60
CA GLY A 18 8.65 5.64 5.30
C GLY A 18 8.88 6.95 4.53
N ARG A 19 9.95 7.02 3.72
CA ARG A 19 10.20 8.16 2.81
C ARG A 19 9.25 8.16 1.62
N ARG A 20 8.93 6.98 1.06
CA ARG A 20 8.02 6.85 -0.08
C ARG A 20 6.57 7.21 0.29
N PHE A 21 6.14 6.86 1.50
CA PHE A 21 4.77 7.09 1.98
C PHE A 21 4.72 8.09 3.14
N PRO A 22 4.99 9.39 2.89
CA PRO A 22 4.95 10.41 3.93
C PRO A 22 3.52 10.63 4.44
N ARG A 23 3.37 10.94 5.72
CA ARG A 23 2.09 11.37 6.31
C ARG A 23 2.13 12.88 6.47
N ARG A 24 1.22 13.58 5.77
CA ARG A 24 1.16 15.06 5.75
C ARG A 24 2.50 15.71 5.36
N GLY A 25 3.12 15.20 4.29
CA GLY A 25 4.40 15.70 3.77
C GLY A 25 5.64 15.31 4.59
N LYS A 26 5.48 14.63 5.74
CA LYS A 26 6.61 14.18 6.57
C LYS A 26 6.86 12.68 6.41
N PRO A 27 8.11 12.25 6.14
CA PRO A 27 8.46 10.84 6.11
C PRO A 27 8.06 10.13 7.40
N ARG A 28 7.54 8.92 7.28
CA ARG A 28 7.27 8.05 8.44
C ARG A 28 8.59 7.47 8.94
N SER A 29 8.77 7.35 10.25
CA SER A 29 9.98 6.74 10.80
C SER A 29 10.01 5.22 10.54
N GLY A 30 11.19 4.64 10.43
CA GLY A 30 11.33 3.19 10.25
C GLY A 30 10.71 2.37 11.39
N GLN A 31 10.72 2.89 12.62
CA GLN A 31 10.02 2.29 13.75
C GLN A 31 8.49 2.32 13.59
N ALA A 32 7.93 3.41 13.06
CA ALA A 32 6.50 3.50 12.80
C ALA A 32 6.07 2.52 11.70
N VAL A 33 6.89 2.38 10.65
CA VAL A 33 6.67 1.40 9.56
C VAL A 33 6.79 -0.03 10.07
N GLY A 34 7.77 -0.35 10.91
CA GLY A 34 7.94 -1.69 11.46
C GLY A 34 6.72 -2.18 12.26
N LYS A 35 5.94 -1.26 12.84
CA LYS A 35 4.68 -1.61 13.53
C LYS A 35 3.60 -2.13 12.58
N TRP A 36 3.66 -1.83 11.28
CA TRP A 36 2.66 -2.27 10.29
C TRP A 36 2.66 -3.78 10.11
N GLN A 37 3.79 -4.45 10.38
CA GLN A 37 3.87 -5.91 10.35
C GLN A 37 2.80 -6.56 11.24
N LYS A 38 2.53 -5.96 12.42
CA LYS A 38 1.54 -6.46 13.38
C LYS A 38 0.20 -5.72 13.30
N ARG A 39 0.22 -4.41 13.00
CA ARG A 39 -0.97 -3.55 13.06
C ARG A 39 -1.69 -3.39 11.72
N GLY A 40 -1.14 -3.95 10.65
CA GLY A 40 -1.60 -3.68 9.29
C GLY A 40 -0.98 -2.40 8.73
N VAL A 41 -0.91 -2.36 7.40
CA VAL A 41 -0.51 -1.16 6.67
C VAL A 41 -1.70 -0.20 6.64
N PRO A 42 -1.50 1.10 6.92
CA PRO A 42 -2.60 2.06 6.89
C PRO A 42 -3.28 2.17 5.52
N GLU A 43 -4.59 2.42 5.52
CA GLU A 43 -5.44 2.46 4.32
C GLU A 43 -4.92 3.42 3.25
N ASP A 44 -4.45 4.60 3.66
CA ASP A 44 -3.88 5.60 2.75
C ASP A 44 -2.70 5.04 1.96
N VAL A 45 -1.85 4.25 2.60
CA VAL A 45 -0.71 3.58 1.97
C VAL A 45 -1.18 2.42 1.09
N ALA A 46 -2.22 1.69 1.49
CA ALA A 46 -2.76 0.58 0.73
C ALA A 46 -3.36 1.06 -0.62
N ILE A 47 -4.17 2.11 -0.59
CA ILE A 47 -4.71 2.74 -1.81
C ILE A 47 -3.58 3.24 -2.71
N LEU A 48 -2.61 3.98 -2.17
CA LEU A 48 -1.47 4.46 -2.96
C LEU A 48 -0.64 3.32 -3.55
N SER A 49 -0.54 2.19 -2.84
CA SER A 49 0.18 1.02 -3.32
C SER A 49 -0.54 0.34 -4.47
N HIS A 50 -1.88 0.34 -4.48
CA HIS A 50 -2.67 -0.20 -5.59
C HIS A 50 -2.62 0.68 -6.85
N LEU A 51 -2.47 1.99 -6.68
CA LEU A 51 -2.35 2.94 -7.79
C LEU A 51 -0.94 2.94 -8.43
N ASP A 52 0.07 2.40 -7.75
CA ASP A 52 1.45 2.35 -8.25
C ASP A 52 1.73 0.98 -8.90
N PRO A 53 1.82 0.89 -10.24
CA PRO A 53 1.99 -0.38 -10.95
C PRO A 53 3.33 -1.07 -10.66
N SER A 54 4.29 -0.36 -10.06
CA SER A 54 5.57 -0.95 -9.62
C SER A 54 5.44 -1.79 -8.35
N ILE A 55 4.32 -1.65 -7.63
CA ILE A 55 4.06 -2.38 -6.39
C ILE A 55 3.04 -3.47 -6.70
N PRO A 56 3.41 -4.76 -6.60
CA PRO A 56 2.49 -5.87 -6.89
C PRO A 56 1.51 -6.04 -5.72
N TYR A 57 0.53 -5.15 -5.67
CA TYR A 57 -0.52 -5.12 -4.66
C TYR A 57 -1.85 -4.66 -5.27
N GLU A 58 -2.89 -5.43 -4.98
CA GLU A 58 -4.25 -5.09 -5.37
C GLU A 58 -5.08 -4.83 -4.12
N HIS A 59 -5.80 -3.71 -4.11
CA HIS A 59 -6.62 -3.33 -2.98
C HIS A 59 -7.98 -4.04 -3.06
N PRO A 60 -8.38 -4.86 -2.06
CA PRO A 60 -9.58 -5.69 -2.15
C PRO A 60 -10.85 -4.90 -2.47
N ALA A 61 -11.08 -3.79 -1.77
CA ALA A 61 -12.27 -2.96 -1.97
C ALA A 61 -12.27 -2.20 -3.31
N LEU A 62 -11.10 -1.99 -3.94
CA LEU A 62 -11.03 -1.30 -5.23
C LEU A 62 -11.13 -2.29 -6.39
N LEU A 63 -10.62 -3.51 -6.22
CA LEU A 63 -10.88 -4.62 -7.14
C LEU A 63 -12.38 -4.88 -7.29
N GLU A 64 -13.11 -5.02 -6.18
CA GLU A 64 -14.56 -5.28 -6.23
C GLU A 64 -15.33 -4.20 -7.02
N ARG A 65 -14.90 -2.94 -6.90
CA ARG A 65 -15.50 -1.81 -7.62
C ARG A 65 -15.18 -1.83 -9.11
N MET A 66 -13.93 -2.15 -9.48
CA MET A 66 -13.54 -2.27 -10.89
C MET A 66 -14.30 -3.40 -11.62
N HIS A 67 -14.56 -4.53 -10.94
CA HIS A 67 -15.31 -5.64 -11.52
C HIS A 67 -16.81 -5.32 -11.70
N HIS A 68 -17.36 -4.43 -10.86
CA HIS A 68 -18.75 -4.01 -10.97
C HIS A 68 -18.97 -3.02 -12.14
N ASP A 69 -18.02 -2.11 -12.37
CA ASP A 69 -18.14 -1.09 -13.42
C ASP A 69 -18.05 -1.68 -14.84
N THR A 70 -17.40 -2.84 -15.04
CA THR A 70 -17.37 -3.55 -16.33
C THR A 70 -18.68 -4.28 -16.69
N SER A 71 -19.69 -4.29 -15.82
CA SER A 71 -20.96 -4.99 -16.06
C SER A 71 -22.11 -4.08 -16.52
N THR A 72 -21.85 -2.79 -16.82
CA THR A 72 -22.87 -1.84 -17.30
C THR A 72 -22.63 -1.40 -18.75
N GLU A 73 -22.32 -2.35 -19.63
CA GLU A 73 -22.46 -2.19 -21.07
C GLU A 73 -23.14 -3.42 -21.65
N VAL A 74 -24.49 -3.43 -21.62
CA VAL A 74 -25.39 -4.13 -22.54
C VAL A 74 -26.78 -3.51 -22.48
#